data_AF-H6R7V7-F1
#
_entry.id   AF-H6R7V7-F1
#
_cell.length_a   1.000
_cell.length_b   1.000
_cell.length_c   1.000
_cell.angle_alpha   90.00
_cell.angle_beta   90.00
_cell.angle_gamma   90.00
#
_symmetry.space_group_name_H-M   'P 1'
#
loop_
_entity.id
_entity.type
_entity.pdbx_description
1 polymer ?
#
loop_
_entity_poly.entity_id
_entity_poly.type
_entity_poly.pdbx_seq_one_letter_code
_entity_poly.pdbx_strand_id
1 'polypeptide(L)'
;MDSSHIINAVLYSVQFDDLASPHTVRKIADNVLVRPYLGANPEEVYEALVAGLASGDQLTSAIPSNHGEAEFRRFLGAVVERLDGMRPWPEPPFRWLPEDRFEDFVNGVVIAVSHRPVWRIEQVLGRSFQRRTDSQQEFLLLQLRSGAEVGFVAPYWPDSSSIAILTTTRDRAAEDVLRELIECTDLEPRQVTALLPAANGAGGRYRTTPIQPEFVGEDLPGNRRWNGSQVTYLDEQERQPYRLHIRDGRLYDSRGQLFDTAAARTLWTPQGGRAIFVMDADGVLYSSPHHILGKFHRSSFLGGAPSAGAGELAASFGVIRVISDHSTHYRPPRHITVQVVDSLRRQGVAIDDQQVEYHWPADHR
;
A
#
# COMPACT_ATOMS: atom_id res chain seq x y z
N MET A 1 -26.48 -9.93 -10.04
CA MET A 1 -27.21 -9.31 -8.91
C MET A 1 -28.69 -9.37 -9.26
N ASP A 2 -29.58 -9.70 -8.33
CA ASP A 2 -31.02 -9.86 -8.63
C ASP A 2 -31.68 -8.49 -8.85
N SER A 3 -32.37 -8.30 -9.99
CA SER A 3 -33.07 -7.06 -10.34
C SER A 3 -34.06 -6.63 -9.26
N SER A 4 -34.69 -7.60 -8.56
CA SER A 4 -35.62 -7.33 -7.47
C SER A 4 -34.94 -6.65 -6.27
N HIS A 5 -33.68 -6.97 -5.97
CA HIS A 5 -32.96 -6.33 -4.87
C HIS A 5 -32.61 -4.87 -5.15
N ILE A 6 -32.26 -4.54 -6.40
CA ILE A 6 -31.97 -3.16 -6.81
C ILE A 6 -33.23 -2.30 -6.71
N ILE A 7 -34.36 -2.80 -7.21
CA ILE A 7 -35.65 -2.09 -7.14
C ILE A 7 -36.07 -1.87 -5.69
N ASN A 8 -35.90 -2.87 -4.82
CA ASN A 8 -36.18 -2.75 -3.39
C ASN A 8 -35.29 -1.69 -2.71
N ALA A 9 -34.00 -1.61 -3.08
CA ALA A 9 -33.11 -0.58 -2.56
C ALA A 9 -33.52 0.84 -2.99
N VAL A 10 -34.00 1.00 -4.23
CA VAL A 10 -34.58 2.26 -4.70
C VAL A 10 -35.85 2.60 -3.93
N LEU A 11 -36.77 1.64 -3.75
CA LEU A 11 -38.01 1.84 -3.00
C LEU A 11 -37.73 2.29 -1.56
N TYR A 12 -36.77 1.64 -0.90
CA TYR A 12 -36.35 1.99 0.45
C TYR A 12 -35.81 3.41 0.54
N SER A 13 -35.01 3.86 -0.45
CA SER A 13 -34.36 5.17 -0.42
C SER A 13 -35.34 6.33 -0.58
N VAL A 14 -36.52 6.07 -1.14
CA VAL A 14 -37.58 7.06 -1.38
C VAL A 14 -38.82 6.85 -0.52
N GLN A 15 -38.82 5.92 0.44
CA GLN A 15 -40.02 5.54 1.22
C GLN A 15 -40.71 6.70 1.96
N PHE A 16 -40.00 7.81 2.17
CA PHE A 16 -40.52 9.04 2.80
C PHE A 16 -40.54 10.26 1.86
N ASP A 17 -40.12 10.09 0.60
CA ASP A 17 -40.10 11.16 -0.39
C ASP A 17 -41.42 11.25 -1.15
N ASP A 18 -41.74 12.44 -1.65
CA ASP A 18 -42.83 12.63 -2.61
C ASP A 18 -42.40 12.13 -4.01
N LEU A 19 -42.98 11.01 -4.46
CA LEU A 19 -42.67 10.39 -5.75
C LEU A 19 -43.21 11.18 -6.96
N ALA A 20 -44.19 12.07 -6.75
CA ALA A 20 -44.69 12.94 -7.80
C ALA A 20 -43.76 14.14 -8.04
N SER A 21 -42.85 14.43 -7.11
CA SER A 21 -41.93 15.55 -7.21
C SER A 21 -40.84 15.31 -8.26
N PRO A 22 -40.68 16.22 -9.25
CA PRO A 22 -39.56 16.16 -10.19
C PRO A 22 -38.18 16.26 -9.50
N HIS A 23 -38.13 16.80 -8.28
CA HIS A 23 -36.90 16.83 -7.50
C HIS A 23 -36.47 15.42 -7.07
N THR A 24 -37.40 14.56 -6.64
CA THR A 24 -37.13 13.17 -6.25
C THR A 24 -36.63 12.37 -7.44
N VAL A 25 -37.24 12.52 -8.62
CA VAL A 25 -36.78 11.86 -9.87
C VAL A 25 -35.36 12.26 -10.20
N ARG A 26 -35.04 13.57 -10.14
CA ARG A 26 -33.68 14.07 -10.37
C ARG A 26 -32.69 13.49 -9.37
N LYS A 27 -33.02 13.56 -8.08
CA LYS A 27 -32.21 13.01 -6.99
C LYS A 27 -31.87 11.53 -7.26
N ILE A 28 -32.86 10.72 -7.62
CA ILE A 28 -32.62 9.29 -7.86
C ILE A 28 -31.82 9.05 -9.14
N ALA A 29 -32.13 9.71 -10.25
CA ALA A 29 -31.34 9.57 -11.49
C ALA A 29 -29.88 10.00 -11.30
N ASP A 30 -29.65 11.13 -10.63
CA ASP A 30 -28.30 11.62 -10.33
C ASP A 30 -27.57 10.64 -9.39
N ASN A 31 -28.27 10.09 -8.38
CA ASN A 31 -27.71 9.05 -7.50
C ASN A 31 -27.36 7.76 -8.26
N VAL A 32 -28.16 7.33 -9.24
CA VAL A 32 -27.85 6.14 -10.06
C VAL A 32 -26.52 6.31 -10.79
N LEU A 33 -26.20 7.53 -11.25
CA LEU A 33 -24.96 7.80 -11.97
C LEU A 33 -23.75 8.02 -11.03
N VAL A 34 -23.97 8.62 -9.85
CA VAL A 34 -22.88 8.98 -8.93
C VAL A 34 -22.58 7.86 -7.93
N ARG A 35 -23.60 7.19 -7.39
CA ARG A 35 -23.48 6.15 -6.38
C ARG A 35 -24.58 5.10 -6.55
N PRO A 36 -24.42 4.18 -7.52
CA PRO A 36 -25.46 3.20 -7.83
C PRO A 36 -25.72 2.24 -6.66
N TYR A 37 -26.93 1.69 -6.61
CA TYR A 37 -27.41 0.89 -5.49
C TYR A 37 -26.70 -0.46 -5.39
N LEU A 38 -26.44 -0.90 -4.16
CA LEU A 38 -25.92 -2.24 -3.84
C LEU A 38 -24.58 -2.60 -4.54
N GLY A 39 -23.78 -1.59 -4.92
CA GLY A 39 -22.52 -1.81 -5.61
C GLY A 39 -22.66 -2.23 -7.08
N ALA A 40 -23.88 -2.13 -7.64
CA ALA A 40 -24.14 -2.25 -9.07
C ALA A 40 -23.49 -1.10 -9.85
N ASN A 41 -23.36 -1.24 -11.17
CA ASN A 41 -23.01 -0.12 -12.05
C ASN A 41 -24.28 0.58 -12.61
N PRO A 42 -24.17 1.80 -13.17
CA PRO A 42 -25.33 2.53 -13.69
C PRO A 42 -26.16 1.76 -14.74
N GLU A 43 -25.50 0.97 -15.59
CA GLU A 43 -26.15 0.17 -16.62
C GLU A 43 -26.92 -1.01 -16.00
N GLU A 44 -26.34 -1.72 -15.02
CA GLU A 44 -27.03 -2.78 -14.28
C GLU A 44 -28.27 -2.26 -13.53
N VAL A 45 -28.18 -1.06 -12.94
CA VAL A 45 -29.33 -0.43 -12.30
C VAL A 45 -30.38 -0.07 -13.34
N TYR A 46 -29.99 0.52 -14.47
CA TYR A 46 -30.91 0.85 -15.56
C TYR A 46 -31.63 -0.39 -16.10
N GLU A 47 -30.88 -1.47 -16.39
CA GLU A 47 -31.44 -2.74 -16.85
C GLU A 47 -32.42 -3.33 -15.82
N ALA A 48 -32.08 -3.27 -14.52
CA ALA A 48 -32.99 -3.70 -13.46
C ALA A 48 -34.27 -2.86 -13.39
N LEU A 49 -34.18 -1.54 -13.56
CA LEU A 49 -35.35 -0.65 -13.59
C LEU A 49 -36.25 -0.96 -14.80
N VAL A 50 -35.66 -1.13 -15.99
CA VAL A 50 -36.39 -1.47 -17.21
C VAL A 50 -37.05 -2.85 -17.09
N ALA A 51 -36.31 -3.85 -16.60
CA ALA A 51 -36.84 -5.19 -16.37
C ALA A 51 -37.98 -5.19 -15.33
N GLY A 52 -37.83 -4.43 -14.24
CA GLY A 52 -38.86 -4.24 -13.22
C GLY A 52 -40.13 -3.62 -13.77
N LEU A 53 -40.00 -2.56 -14.57
CA LEU A 53 -41.12 -1.90 -15.24
C LEU A 53 -41.85 -2.83 -16.22
N ALA A 54 -41.10 -3.67 -16.94
CA ALA A 54 -41.65 -4.67 -17.85
C ALA A 54 -42.26 -5.88 -17.12
N SER A 55 -41.85 -6.16 -15.89
CA SER A 55 -42.38 -7.26 -15.09
C SER A 55 -43.82 -7.01 -14.65
N GLY A 56 -44.60 -8.08 -14.48
CA GLY A 56 -45.94 -8.04 -13.87
C GLY A 56 -45.94 -8.11 -12.34
N ASP A 57 -44.77 -8.17 -11.71
CA ASP A 57 -44.63 -8.42 -10.28
C ASP A 57 -44.93 -7.18 -9.45
N GLN A 58 -45.42 -7.35 -8.22
CA GLN A 58 -45.65 -6.21 -7.33
C GLN A 58 -44.32 -5.73 -6.72
N LEU A 59 -43.79 -4.61 -7.23
CA LEU A 59 -42.48 -4.07 -6.85
C LEU A 59 -42.45 -3.49 -5.42
N THR A 60 -43.61 -3.14 -4.87
CA THR A 60 -43.77 -2.58 -3.52
C THR A 60 -43.96 -3.61 -2.42
N SER A 61 -44.01 -4.91 -2.76
CA SER A 61 -44.41 -5.96 -1.82
C SER A 61 -43.35 -6.34 -0.78
N ALA A 62 -42.08 -6.15 -1.09
CA ALA A 62 -40.97 -6.63 -0.25
C ALA A 62 -40.67 -5.72 0.95
N ILE A 63 -41.02 -4.43 0.87
CA ILE A 63 -40.70 -3.43 1.89
C ILE A 63 -41.96 -2.63 2.23
N PRO A 64 -42.33 -2.50 3.52
CA PRO A 64 -43.42 -1.62 3.95
C PRO A 64 -43.14 -0.18 3.50
N SER A 65 -43.99 0.35 2.63
CA SER A 65 -43.86 1.69 2.05
C SER A 65 -45.21 2.39 2.05
N ASN A 66 -45.19 3.71 2.15
CA ASN A 66 -46.39 4.54 2.01
C ASN A 66 -46.82 4.73 0.55
N HIS A 67 -46.00 4.25 -0.40
CA HIS A 67 -46.20 4.42 -1.83
C HIS A 67 -47.03 3.29 -2.43
N GLY A 68 -48.00 3.65 -3.27
CA GLY A 68 -48.78 2.66 -4.01
C GLY A 68 -47.97 2.05 -5.18
N GLU A 69 -48.29 0.82 -5.58
CA GLU A 69 -47.62 0.14 -6.70
C GLU A 69 -47.62 0.96 -8.00
N ALA A 70 -48.78 1.51 -8.38
CA ALA A 70 -48.93 2.30 -9.60
C ALA A 70 -48.16 3.63 -9.53
N GLU A 71 -48.07 4.21 -8.34
CA GLU A 71 -47.30 5.44 -8.11
C GLU A 71 -45.81 5.18 -8.23
N PHE A 72 -45.31 4.13 -7.59
CA PHE A 72 -43.91 3.75 -7.65
C PHE A 72 -43.47 3.36 -9.07
N ARG A 73 -44.30 2.64 -9.84
CA ARG A 73 -44.00 2.33 -11.25
C ARG A 73 -43.92 3.57 -12.13
N ARG A 74 -44.83 4.53 -11.96
CA ARG A 74 -44.74 5.81 -12.70
C ARG A 74 -43.44 6.56 -12.36
N PHE A 75 -43.07 6.55 -11.08
CA PHE A 75 -41.83 7.14 -10.62
C PHE A 75 -40.60 6.47 -11.25
N LEU A 76 -40.51 5.13 -11.24
CA LEU A 76 -39.41 4.41 -11.89
C LEU A 76 -39.35 4.71 -13.40
N GLY A 77 -40.51 4.80 -14.07
CA GLY A 77 -40.57 5.19 -15.48
C GLY A 77 -39.99 6.58 -15.74
N ALA A 78 -40.32 7.56 -14.90
CA ALA A 78 -39.75 8.91 -14.99
C ALA A 78 -38.23 8.95 -14.70
N VAL A 79 -37.74 8.08 -13.82
CA VAL A 79 -36.29 7.92 -13.58
C VAL A 79 -35.60 7.34 -14.81
N VAL A 80 -36.16 6.29 -15.44
CA VAL A 80 -35.63 5.69 -16.68
C VAL A 80 -35.62 6.71 -17.82
N GLU A 81 -36.71 7.44 -18.05
CA GLU A 81 -36.79 8.48 -19.09
C GLU A 81 -35.73 9.57 -18.89
N ARG A 82 -35.52 9.99 -17.63
CA ARG A 82 -34.46 10.95 -17.31
C ARG A 82 -33.07 10.37 -17.58
N LEU A 83 -32.82 9.13 -17.19
CA LEU A 83 -31.55 8.45 -17.44
C LEU A 83 -31.28 8.35 -18.95
N ASP A 84 -32.27 8.00 -19.77
CA ASP A 84 -32.16 7.99 -21.23
C ASP A 84 -31.79 9.37 -21.78
N GLY A 85 -32.43 10.43 -21.29
CA GLY A 85 -32.12 11.82 -21.67
C GLY A 85 -30.73 12.30 -21.24
N MET A 86 -30.05 11.57 -20.34
CA MET A 86 -28.69 11.88 -19.89
C MET A 86 -27.60 11.12 -20.67
N ARG A 87 -27.97 10.24 -21.62
CA ARG A 87 -26.99 9.50 -22.42
C ARG A 87 -26.27 10.42 -23.44
N PRO A 88 -24.96 10.22 -23.71
CA PRO A 88 -24.09 9.22 -23.10
C PRO A 88 -23.75 9.59 -21.65
N TRP A 89 -23.91 8.62 -20.75
CA TRP A 89 -23.57 8.84 -19.34
C TRP A 89 -22.06 9.04 -19.19
N PRO A 90 -21.63 9.87 -18.23
CA PRO A 90 -20.22 9.98 -17.90
C PRO A 90 -19.67 8.59 -17.56
N GLU A 91 -18.48 8.26 -18.07
CA GLU A 91 -17.86 6.99 -17.74
C GLU A 91 -17.62 6.91 -16.22
N PRO A 92 -18.02 5.80 -15.58
CA PRO A 92 -17.81 5.64 -14.16
C PRO A 92 -16.31 5.67 -13.85
N PRO A 93 -15.92 6.19 -12.68
CA PRO A 93 -14.52 6.39 -12.32
C PRO A 93 -13.74 5.06 -12.23
N PHE A 94 -14.44 3.95 -12.02
CA PHE A 94 -13.94 2.58 -12.10
C PHE A 94 -15.11 1.60 -12.35
N ARG A 95 -14.78 0.35 -12.71
CA ARG A 95 -15.72 -0.76 -12.92
C ARG A 95 -15.33 -1.93 -12.04
N TRP A 96 -16.31 -2.67 -11.52
CA TRP A 96 -16.02 -3.87 -10.73
C TRP A 96 -15.65 -5.05 -11.63
N LEU A 97 -14.66 -5.84 -11.20
CA LEU A 97 -14.24 -7.07 -11.89
C LEU A 97 -14.92 -8.30 -11.26
N PRO A 98 -15.13 -9.36 -12.04
CA PRO A 98 -15.76 -10.59 -11.55
C PRO A 98 -14.83 -11.37 -10.60
N GLU A 99 -15.45 -12.19 -9.74
CA GLU A 99 -14.79 -12.85 -8.59
C GLU A 99 -13.77 -13.92 -9.02
N ASP A 100 -14.01 -14.55 -10.17
CA ASP A 100 -13.17 -15.59 -10.77
C ASP A 100 -11.80 -15.08 -11.22
N ARG A 101 -11.62 -13.76 -11.32
CA ARG A 101 -10.34 -13.11 -11.64
C ARG A 101 -9.38 -13.02 -10.44
N PHE A 102 -9.79 -13.43 -9.22
CA PHE A 102 -8.96 -13.26 -8.02
C PHE A 102 -7.54 -13.85 -8.15
N GLU A 103 -7.39 -15.01 -8.78
CA GLU A 103 -6.10 -15.70 -8.93
C GLU A 103 -5.06 -14.85 -9.69
N ASP A 104 -5.50 -13.95 -10.57
CA ASP A 104 -4.60 -13.02 -11.26
C ASP A 104 -3.97 -12.01 -10.29
N PHE A 105 -4.70 -11.66 -9.23
CA PHE A 105 -4.27 -10.68 -8.23
C PHE A 105 -3.43 -11.30 -7.11
N VAL A 106 -3.49 -12.62 -6.90
CA VAL A 106 -2.63 -13.32 -5.91
C VAL A 106 -1.14 -13.08 -6.19
N ASN A 107 -0.78 -12.96 -7.47
CA ASN A 107 0.59 -12.65 -7.92
C ASN A 107 0.78 -11.17 -8.29
N GLY A 108 -0.19 -10.32 -7.94
CA GLY A 108 -0.16 -8.88 -8.19
C GLY A 108 0.87 -8.18 -7.32
N VAL A 109 1.33 -7.02 -7.78
CA VAL A 109 2.24 -6.17 -7.00
C VAL A 109 1.42 -5.46 -5.93
N VAL A 110 1.81 -5.59 -4.65
CA VAL A 110 1.23 -4.79 -3.58
C VAL A 110 1.67 -3.35 -3.78
N ILE A 111 0.70 -2.43 -3.91
CA ILE A 111 0.94 -1.00 -4.12
C ILE A 111 0.52 -0.16 -2.92
N ALA A 112 -0.29 -0.71 -2.01
CA ALA A 112 -0.64 -0.09 -0.74
C ALA A 112 -1.21 -1.09 0.27
N VAL A 113 -1.33 -0.65 1.53
CA VAL A 113 -2.04 -1.33 2.61
C VAL A 113 -2.98 -0.34 3.28
N SER A 114 -4.22 -0.76 3.52
CA SER A 114 -5.10 -0.06 4.45
C SER A 114 -5.08 -0.75 5.81
N HIS A 115 -4.82 0.02 6.87
CA HIS A 115 -4.99 -0.44 8.25
C HIS A 115 -6.42 -0.21 8.76
N ARG A 116 -7.34 0.23 7.89
CA ARG A 116 -8.75 0.34 8.23
C ARG A 116 -9.40 -1.04 8.17
N PRO A 117 -10.37 -1.32 9.05
CA PRO A 117 -11.13 -2.55 8.98
C PRO A 117 -11.96 -2.60 7.68
N VAL A 118 -12.21 -3.81 7.17
CA VAL A 118 -12.92 -4.08 5.90
C VAL A 118 -14.19 -3.25 5.75
N TRP A 119 -15.07 -3.22 6.76
CA TRP A 119 -16.32 -2.46 6.73
C TRP A 119 -16.16 -0.98 6.41
N ARG A 120 -15.01 -0.37 6.75
CA ARG A 120 -14.76 1.05 6.47
C ARG A 120 -14.43 1.26 4.99
N ILE A 121 -13.72 0.33 4.36
CA ILE A 121 -13.45 0.36 2.92
C ILE A 121 -14.72 0.06 2.13
N GLU A 122 -15.55 -0.88 2.60
CA GLU A 122 -16.86 -1.16 1.99
C GLU A 122 -17.76 0.08 1.97
N GLN A 123 -17.75 0.89 3.04
CA GLN A 123 -18.51 2.15 3.07
C GLN A 123 -18.01 3.18 2.05
N VAL A 124 -16.69 3.25 1.86
CA VAL A 124 -16.06 4.21 0.94
C VAL A 124 -16.31 3.78 -0.51
N LEU A 125 -16.12 2.50 -0.82
CA LEU A 125 -16.28 1.98 -2.16
C LEU A 125 -17.73 1.63 -2.52
N GLY A 126 -18.62 1.58 -1.52
CA GLY A 126 -20.03 1.27 -1.71
C GLY A 126 -20.32 -0.19 -2.07
N ARG A 127 -19.39 -1.12 -1.81
CA ARG A 127 -19.52 -2.54 -2.13
C ARG A 127 -18.89 -3.41 -1.04
N SER A 128 -19.54 -4.53 -0.73
CA SER A 128 -19.05 -5.50 0.25
C SER A 128 -17.97 -6.41 -0.32
N PHE A 129 -17.00 -6.77 0.50
CA PHE A 129 -15.96 -7.74 0.13
C PHE A 129 -16.57 -9.13 -0.08
N GLN A 130 -16.03 -9.84 -1.04
CA GLN A 130 -16.39 -11.22 -1.35
C GLN A 130 -15.51 -12.15 -0.54
N ARG A 131 -16.12 -13.12 0.14
CA ARG A 131 -15.40 -14.09 0.99
C ARG A 131 -15.13 -15.38 0.23
N ARG A 132 -13.88 -15.82 0.22
CA ARG A 132 -13.50 -17.11 -0.37
C ARG A 132 -14.06 -18.28 0.45
N THR A 133 -14.41 -19.36 -0.24
CA THR A 133 -14.90 -20.60 0.37
C THR A 133 -13.77 -21.54 0.80
N ASP A 134 -12.59 -21.40 0.19
CA ASP A 134 -11.40 -22.23 0.40
C ASP A 134 -10.36 -21.57 1.31
N SER A 135 -10.51 -20.29 1.63
CA SER A 135 -9.63 -19.56 2.55
C SER A 135 -10.42 -18.60 3.45
N GLN A 136 -9.76 -18.02 4.45
CA GLN A 136 -10.35 -16.96 5.28
C GLN A 136 -10.24 -15.57 4.63
N GLN A 137 -9.85 -15.48 3.36
CA GLN A 137 -9.63 -14.21 2.67
C GLN A 137 -10.92 -13.64 2.09
N GLU A 138 -11.03 -12.33 2.21
CA GLU A 138 -12.06 -11.45 1.70
C GLU A 138 -11.42 -10.51 0.68
N PHE A 139 -12.11 -10.19 -0.42
CA PHE A 139 -11.54 -9.36 -1.47
C PHE A 139 -12.54 -8.50 -2.26
N LEU A 140 -12.02 -7.51 -2.97
CA LEU A 140 -12.72 -6.72 -3.99
C LEU A 140 -11.80 -6.46 -5.18
N LEU A 141 -12.32 -6.56 -6.40
CA LEU A 141 -11.54 -6.35 -7.62
C LEU A 141 -12.19 -5.26 -8.47
N LEU A 142 -11.42 -4.31 -8.97
CA LEU A 142 -11.91 -3.23 -9.82
C LEU A 142 -10.92 -2.88 -10.93
N GLN A 143 -11.41 -2.20 -11.96
CA GLN A 143 -10.64 -1.63 -13.06
C GLN A 143 -10.89 -0.12 -13.12
N LEU A 144 -9.83 0.67 -13.09
CA LEU A 144 -9.85 2.13 -13.21
C LEU A 144 -10.09 2.56 -14.67
N ARG A 145 -10.43 3.83 -14.91
CA ARG A 145 -10.64 4.38 -16.26
C ARG A 145 -9.42 4.23 -17.17
N SER A 146 -8.22 4.27 -16.59
CA SER A 146 -6.99 4.01 -17.33
C SER A 146 -6.83 2.58 -17.85
N GLY A 147 -7.71 1.66 -17.45
CA GLY A 147 -7.58 0.23 -17.68
C GLY A 147 -6.79 -0.49 -16.58
N ALA A 148 -6.23 0.24 -15.62
CA ALA A 148 -5.47 -0.36 -14.53
C ALA A 148 -6.37 -1.21 -13.62
N GLU A 149 -5.95 -2.43 -13.31
CA GLU A 149 -6.69 -3.39 -12.50
C GLU A 149 -6.15 -3.37 -11.06
N VAL A 150 -7.06 -3.25 -10.09
CA VAL A 150 -6.74 -3.12 -8.65
C VAL A 150 -7.54 -4.13 -7.83
N GLY A 151 -6.87 -4.80 -6.89
CA GLY A 151 -7.48 -5.75 -5.96
C GLY A 151 -7.26 -5.34 -4.50
N PHE A 152 -8.30 -5.42 -3.68
CA PHE A 152 -8.22 -5.32 -2.23
C PHE A 152 -8.32 -6.71 -1.63
N VAL A 153 -7.41 -7.10 -0.74
CA VAL A 153 -7.36 -8.46 -0.14
C VAL A 153 -7.12 -8.38 1.36
N ALA A 154 -7.94 -9.05 2.15
CA ALA A 154 -7.86 -9.08 3.61
C ALA A 154 -8.22 -10.47 4.17
N PRO A 155 -7.60 -10.97 5.25
CA PRO A 155 -6.35 -10.49 5.81
C PRO A 155 -5.19 -10.84 4.86
N TYR A 156 -4.30 -9.88 4.61
CA TYR A 156 -3.09 -10.16 3.82
C TYR A 156 -2.01 -10.85 4.66
N TRP A 157 -2.00 -10.62 5.98
CA TRP A 157 -1.09 -11.29 6.93
C TRP A 157 -1.89 -12.13 7.94
N PRO A 158 -1.40 -13.32 8.33
CA PRO A 158 -2.11 -14.21 9.26
C PRO A 158 -2.50 -13.56 10.59
N ASP A 159 -1.72 -12.59 11.06
CA ASP A 159 -1.91 -11.91 12.36
C ASP A 159 -2.37 -10.44 12.23
N SER A 160 -2.94 -10.04 11.09
CA SER A 160 -3.32 -8.64 10.83
C SER A 160 -4.71 -8.50 10.22
N SER A 161 -5.46 -7.49 10.67
CA SER A 161 -6.71 -7.05 10.04
C SER A 161 -6.47 -6.08 8.87
N SER A 162 -5.24 -6.01 8.35
CA SER A 162 -4.87 -5.06 7.29
C SER A 162 -5.26 -5.59 5.91
N ILE A 163 -5.65 -4.66 5.05
CA ILE A 163 -6.12 -4.91 3.69
C ILE A 163 -4.98 -4.54 2.75
N ALA A 164 -4.47 -5.49 1.96
CA ALA A 164 -3.53 -5.18 0.89
C ALA A 164 -4.27 -4.67 -0.34
N ILE A 165 -3.69 -3.67 -1.01
CA ILE A 165 -4.11 -3.17 -2.30
C ILE A 165 -3.05 -3.58 -3.32
N LEU A 166 -3.48 -4.32 -4.33
CA LEU A 166 -2.67 -5.01 -5.32
C LEU A 166 -2.99 -4.46 -6.70
N THR A 167 -2.03 -4.49 -7.62
CA THR A 167 -2.29 -4.27 -9.05
C THR A 167 -1.65 -5.35 -9.92
N THR A 168 -2.35 -5.76 -10.97
CA THR A 168 -1.84 -6.68 -12.01
C THR A 168 -1.24 -5.93 -13.20
N THR A 169 -1.46 -4.62 -13.28
CA THR A 169 -1.02 -3.74 -14.37
C THR A 169 0.49 -3.50 -14.30
N ARG A 170 1.22 -3.80 -15.38
CA ARG A 170 2.69 -3.72 -15.44
C ARG A 170 3.23 -2.60 -16.31
N ASP A 171 2.38 -2.01 -17.15
CA ASP A 171 2.69 -0.93 -18.08
C ASP A 171 2.52 0.46 -17.46
N ARG A 172 2.12 0.54 -16.17
CA ARG A 172 1.94 1.78 -15.41
C ARG A 172 2.68 1.73 -14.08
N ALA A 173 3.15 2.90 -13.62
CA ALA A 173 3.74 3.03 -12.31
C ALA A 173 2.70 2.83 -11.22
N ALA A 174 3.05 2.09 -10.17
CA ALA A 174 2.19 1.81 -9.03
C ALA A 174 1.67 3.10 -8.34
N GLU A 175 2.46 4.18 -8.36
CA GLU A 175 2.06 5.48 -7.81
C GLU A 175 0.90 6.07 -8.59
N ASP A 176 0.93 5.98 -9.93
CA ASP A 176 -0.12 6.54 -10.77
C ASP A 176 -1.42 5.73 -10.69
N VAL A 177 -1.30 4.41 -10.56
CA VAL A 177 -2.45 3.54 -10.28
C VAL A 177 -3.08 3.89 -8.92
N LEU A 178 -2.25 4.08 -7.88
CA LEU A 178 -2.74 4.44 -6.56
C LEU A 178 -3.33 5.86 -6.51
N ARG A 179 -2.71 6.82 -7.20
CA ARG A 179 -3.19 8.19 -7.33
C ARG A 179 -4.56 8.21 -8.01
N GLU A 180 -4.69 7.52 -9.15
CA GLU A 180 -5.96 7.41 -9.85
C GLU A 180 -7.02 6.71 -8.99
N LEU A 181 -6.67 5.65 -8.28
CA LEU A 181 -7.59 4.98 -7.34
C LEU A 181 -8.11 5.96 -6.28
N ILE A 182 -7.24 6.75 -5.67
CA ILE A 182 -7.60 7.75 -4.66
C ILE A 182 -8.43 8.89 -5.27
N GLU A 183 -8.11 9.35 -6.48
CA GLU A 183 -8.87 10.39 -7.17
C GLU A 183 -10.26 9.92 -7.63
N CYS A 184 -10.38 8.63 -7.95
CA CYS A 184 -11.58 8.00 -8.49
C CYS A 184 -12.48 7.42 -7.40
N THR A 185 -12.04 7.39 -6.15
CA THR A 185 -12.78 6.87 -5.00
C THR A 185 -12.83 7.92 -3.88
N ASP A 186 -13.70 7.74 -2.88
CA ASP A 186 -13.68 8.59 -1.67
C ASP A 186 -12.61 8.13 -0.65
N LEU A 187 -11.59 7.36 -1.09
CA LEU A 187 -10.49 6.94 -0.23
C LEU A 187 -9.61 8.15 0.07
N GLU A 188 -9.48 8.48 1.35
CA GLU A 188 -8.55 9.54 1.72
C GLU A 188 -7.11 9.02 1.68
N PRO A 189 -6.11 9.82 1.28
CA PRO A 189 -4.70 9.41 1.30
C PRO A 189 -4.21 8.86 2.65
N ARG A 190 -4.82 9.29 3.76
CA ARG A 190 -4.52 8.80 5.12
C ARG A 190 -5.11 7.42 5.45
N GLN A 191 -6.04 6.92 4.63
CA GLN A 191 -6.70 5.62 4.81
C GLN A 191 -5.96 4.50 4.07
N VAL A 192 -5.03 4.86 3.19
CA VAL A 192 -4.30 3.95 2.32
C VAL A 192 -2.80 4.28 2.42
N THR A 193 -2.02 3.38 2.99
CA THR A 193 -0.57 3.50 3.11
C THR A 193 0.07 2.91 1.87
N ALA A 194 0.60 3.75 0.98
CA ALA A 194 1.30 3.29 -0.23
C ALA A 194 2.46 2.33 0.12
N LEU A 195 2.48 1.16 -0.52
CA LEU A 195 3.55 0.16 -0.51
C LEU A 195 4.15 0.11 -1.90
N LEU A 196 4.60 1.25 -2.40
CA LEU A 196 5.26 1.32 -3.70
C LEU A 196 6.63 0.65 -3.59
N PRO A 197 7.08 -0.11 -4.62
CA PRO A 197 8.49 -0.41 -4.78
C PRO A 197 9.25 0.92 -4.73
N ALA A 198 10.19 1.02 -3.78
CA ALA A 198 10.64 2.28 -3.20
C ALA A 198 11.02 3.34 -4.24
N ALA A 199 10.13 4.31 -4.45
CA ALA A 199 10.48 5.67 -4.82
C ALA A 199 10.23 6.56 -3.61
N ASN A 200 11.31 6.85 -2.89
CA ASN A 200 11.47 7.93 -1.90
C ASN A 200 10.58 7.91 -0.63
N GLY A 201 11.22 7.49 0.46
CA GLY A 201 10.70 7.39 1.82
C GLY A 201 10.00 8.62 2.41
N ALA A 202 8.80 8.37 2.92
CA ALA A 202 8.25 8.96 4.15
C ALA A 202 7.03 8.12 4.57
N GLY A 203 7.24 7.07 5.38
CA GLY A 203 6.13 6.25 5.88
C GLY A 203 6.48 5.02 6.71
N GLY A 204 7.76 4.64 6.80
CA GLY A 204 8.16 3.62 7.76
C GLY A 204 8.06 4.11 9.20
N ARG A 205 8.08 3.17 10.15
CA ARG A 205 8.12 3.43 11.59
C ARG A 205 9.23 4.43 11.99
N TYR A 206 10.30 4.49 11.19
CA TYR A 206 11.46 5.34 11.42
C TYR A 206 11.61 6.40 10.33
N ARG A 207 12.16 7.56 10.70
CA ARG A 207 12.50 8.61 9.74
C ARG A 207 13.63 8.12 8.84
N THR A 208 13.64 8.51 7.58
CA THR A 208 14.67 8.08 6.62
C THR A 208 15.43 9.28 6.05
N THR A 209 16.71 9.07 5.76
CA THR A 209 17.55 9.99 5.00
C THR A 209 17.77 9.44 3.59
N PRO A 210 17.55 10.24 2.54
CA PRO A 210 17.81 9.82 1.17
C PRO A 210 19.31 9.63 0.92
N ILE A 211 19.64 8.87 -0.12
CA ILE A 211 21.01 8.82 -0.62
C ILE A 211 21.43 10.21 -1.12
N GLN A 212 22.70 10.57 -0.96
CA GLN A 212 23.25 11.83 -1.43
C GLN A 212 23.17 11.87 -2.97
N PRO A 213 22.80 13.02 -3.57
CA PRO A 213 22.53 13.13 -5.00
C PRO A 213 23.67 12.62 -5.89
N GLU A 214 24.94 12.76 -5.47
CA GLU A 214 26.09 12.32 -6.25
C GLU A 214 26.25 10.79 -6.39
N PHE A 215 25.47 10.00 -5.65
CA PHE A 215 25.45 8.53 -5.74
C PHE A 215 24.16 7.98 -6.37
N VAL A 216 23.21 8.84 -6.76
CA VAL A 216 22.01 8.40 -7.48
C VAL A 216 22.42 7.82 -8.86
N GLY A 217 21.95 6.62 -9.17
CA GLY A 217 22.29 5.91 -10.42
C GLY A 217 23.68 5.26 -10.43
N GLU A 218 24.30 5.06 -9.26
CA GLU A 218 25.59 4.37 -9.15
C GLU A 218 25.57 2.88 -9.50
N ASP A 219 24.37 2.30 -9.59
CA ASP A 219 24.07 0.94 -10.02
C ASP A 219 24.03 0.79 -11.54
N LEU A 220 23.88 1.90 -12.27
CA LEU A 220 23.75 1.89 -13.72
C LEU A 220 25.09 1.58 -14.41
N PRO A 221 25.09 0.75 -15.46
CA PRO A 221 26.25 0.54 -16.31
C PRO A 221 26.75 1.85 -16.93
N GLY A 222 28.05 2.12 -16.80
CA GLY A 222 28.67 3.33 -17.35
C GLY A 222 28.39 4.61 -16.57
N ASN A 223 27.93 4.50 -15.31
CA ASN A 223 27.78 5.65 -14.43
C ASN A 223 29.11 6.43 -14.29
N ARG A 224 29.00 7.76 -14.11
CA ARG A 224 30.18 8.64 -14.00
C ARG A 224 30.85 8.58 -12.62
N ARG A 225 30.24 7.90 -11.65
CA ARG A 225 30.68 7.88 -10.25
C ARG A 225 31.79 6.86 -10.04
N TRP A 226 31.62 5.68 -10.61
CA TRP A 226 32.48 4.52 -10.44
C TRP A 226 33.10 4.16 -11.80
N ASN A 227 34.32 4.63 -12.03
CA ASN A 227 35.01 4.47 -13.31
C ASN A 227 35.16 2.97 -13.70
N GLY A 228 34.30 2.49 -14.60
CA GLY A 228 34.28 1.10 -15.06
C GLY A 228 33.70 0.08 -14.07
N SER A 229 32.96 0.51 -13.03
CA SER A 229 32.25 -0.37 -12.11
C SER A 229 30.87 0.19 -11.75
N GLN A 230 30.02 -0.64 -11.14
CA GLN A 230 28.69 -0.25 -10.71
C GLN A 230 28.35 -0.95 -9.41
N VAL A 231 27.59 -0.28 -8.54
CA VAL A 231 27.17 -0.85 -7.28
C VAL A 231 26.07 -1.87 -7.53
N THR A 232 26.19 -3.06 -6.95
CA THR A 232 25.11 -4.04 -6.99
C THR A 232 24.03 -3.61 -6.01
N TYR A 233 22.83 -3.35 -6.52
CA TYR A 233 21.62 -3.17 -5.74
C TYR A 233 20.95 -4.52 -5.53
N LEU A 234 20.55 -4.78 -4.30
CA LEU A 234 19.89 -6.01 -3.91
C LEU A 234 18.38 -5.80 -3.91
N ASP A 235 17.65 -6.77 -4.43
CA ASP A 235 16.21 -6.87 -4.21
C ASP A 235 15.88 -7.40 -2.80
N GLU A 236 14.59 -7.58 -2.52
CA GLU A 236 14.12 -8.04 -1.21
C GLU A 236 14.60 -9.45 -0.86
N GLN A 237 14.72 -10.35 -1.84
CA GLN A 237 15.18 -11.72 -1.62
C GLN A 237 16.70 -11.75 -1.45
N GLU A 238 17.42 -11.01 -2.28
CA GLU A 238 18.88 -10.92 -2.28
C GLU A 238 19.45 -10.28 -1.01
N ARG A 239 18.68 -9.41 -0.33
CA ARG A 239 19.11 -8.80 0.94
C ARG A 239 18.87 -9.67 2.18
N GLN A 240 18.04 -10.71 2.12
CA GLN A 240 17.73 -11.56 3.28
C GLN A 240 18.97 -12.21 3.93
N PRO A 241 19.98 -12.69 3.18
CA PRO A 241 21.21 -13.25 3.78
C PRO A 241 21.96 -12.26 4.68
N TYR A 242 21.77 -10.96 4.48
CA TYR A 242 22.43 -9.90 5.26
C TYR A 242 21.62 -9.43 6.47
N ARG A 243 20.38 -9.92 6.62
CA ARG A 243 19.48 -9.51 7.70
C ARG A 243 20.06 -9.91 9.06
N LEU A 244 19.95 -8.99 10.01
CA LEU A 244 20.25 -9.22 11.41
C LEU A 244 18.95 -9.44 12.20
N HIS A 245 19.02 -10.32 13.17
CA HIS A 245 17.93 -10.63 14.10
C HIS A 245 18.37 -10.31 15.52
N ILE A 246 17.46 -9.79 16.34
CA ILE A 246 17.72 -9.51 17.75
C ILE A 246 16.94 -10.51 18.59
N ARG A 247 17.65 -11.21 19.48
CA ARG A 247 17.06 -12.17 20.44
C ARG A 247 17.78 -11.99 21.77
N ASP A 248 17.04 -11.82 22.85
CA ASP A 248 17.57 -11.67 24.21
C ASP A 248 18.68 -10.61 24.32
N GLY A 249 18.49 -9.48 23.63
CA GLY A 249 19.44 -8.36 23.62
C GLY A 249 20.73 -8.59 22.83
N ARG A 250 20.83 -9.67 22.04
CA ARG A 250 21.99 -9.99 21.20
C ARG A 250 21.63 -10.05 19.72
N LEU A 251 22.60 -9.70 18.87
CA LEU A 251 22.50 -9.74 17.43
C LEU A 251 22.86 -11.13 16.90
N TYR A 252 22.07 -11.61 15.95
CA TYR A 252 22.26 -12.87 15.23
C TYR A 252 22.23 -12.59 13.72
N ASP A 253 23.06 -13.32 12.96
CA ASP A 253 22.99 -13.30 11.50
C ASP A 253 21.77 -14.08 10.98
N SER A 254 21.55 -14.04 9.67
CA SER A 254 20.47 -14.74 8.96
C SER A 254 20.52 -16.28 9.13
N ARG A 255 21.67 -16.82 9.53
CA ARG A 255 21.87 -18.26 9.80
C ARG A 255 21.61 -18.60 11.28
N GLY A 256 21.25 -17.62 12.10
CA GLY A 256 21.01 -17.79 13.53
C GLY A 256 22.28 -17.90 14.38
N GLN A 257 23.45 -17.52 13.84
CA GLN A 257 24.70 -17.47 14.58
C GLN A 257 24.89 -16.09 15.23
N LEU A 258 25.59 -16.03 16.36
CA LEU A 258 25.91 -14.75 17.00
C LEU A 258 26.69 -13.86 16.03
N PHE A 259 26.21 -12.63 15.86
CA PHE A 259 26.85 -11.69 14.94
C PHE A 259 28.21 -11.26 15.47
N ASP A 260 29.23 -11.36 14.62
CA ASP A 260 30.60 -11.05 14.97
C ASP A 260 31.31 -10.37 13.79
N THR A 261 31.99 -9.26 14.07
CA THR A 261 32.68 -8.45 13.06
C THR A 261 34.20 -8.56 13.13
N ALA A 262 34.77 -9.45 13.94
CA ALA A 262 36.22 -9.58 14.12
C ALA A 262 36.96 -9.85 12.79
N ALA A 263 36.35 -10.63 11.89
CA ALA A 263 36.90 -10.92 10.56
C ALA A 263 36.50 -9.89 9.49
N ALA A 264 35.62 -8.94 9.81
CA ALA A 264 35.12 -7.94 8.86
C ALA A 264 36.18 -6.86 8.62
N ARG A 265 36.24 -6.35 7.37
CA ARG A 265 37.12 -5.26 6.96
C ARG A 265 36.34 -4.31 6.07
N THR A 266 36.30 -3.03 6.44
CA THR A 266 35.67 -1.99 5.62
C THR A 266 36.70 -1.07 5.00
N LEU A 267 36.28 -0.22 4.05
CA LEU A 267 37.14 0.82 3.48
C LEU A 267 37.61 1.83 4.53
N TRP A 268 36.82 2.04 5.59
CA TRP A 268 37.11 3.02 6.64
C TRP A 268 37.89 2.42 7.81
N THR A 269 37.77 1.11 8.02
CA THR A 269 38.47 0.37 9.08
C THR A 269 39.24 -0.81 8.46
N PRO A 270 40.33 -0.54 7.73
CA PRO A 270 41.13 -1.58 7.08
C PRO A 270 41.84 -2.50 8.08
N GLN A 271 42.04 -2.05 9.33
CA GLN A 271 42.53 -2.87 10.43
C GLN A 271 41.53 -3.94 10.87
N GLY A 272 40.27 -3.83 10.41
CA GLY A 272 39.20 -4.78 10.64
C GLY A 272 38.35 -4.51 11.89
N GLY A 273 37.38 -5.39 12.15
CA GLY A 273 36.53 -5.33 13.34
C GLY A 273 35.21 -4.58 13.17
N ARG A 274 34.94 -4.01 11.99
CA ARG A 274 33.70 -3.29 11.68
C ARG A 274 33.06 -3.83 10.41
N ALA A 275 31.73 -3.83 10.37
CA ALA A 275 30.91 -4.17 9.22
C ALA A 275 30.05 -2.97 8.82
N ILE A 276 29.71 -2.84 7.54
CA ILE A 276 28.72 -1.84 7.14
C ILE A 276 27.33 -2.29 7.56
N PHE A 277 26.45 -1.35 7.90
CA PHE A 277 25.06 -1.65 8.17
C PHE A 277 24.11 -0.60 7.61
N VAL A 278 22.86 -1.03 7.40
CA VAL A 278 21.72 -0.13 7.25
C VAL A 278 20.54 -0.60 8.08
N MET A 279 19.68 0.34 8.44
CA MET A 279 18.33 0.12 8.95
C MET A 279 17.34 0.60 7.89
N ASP A 280 16.36 -0.23 7.53
CA ASP A 280 15.25 0.20 6.68
C ASP A 280 14.18 0.96 7.47
N ALA A 281 13.19 1.48 6.76
CA ALA A 281 12.16 2.35 7.34
C ALA A 281 11.30 1.65 8.42
N ASP A 282 11.26 0.30 8.45
CA ASP A 282 10.52 -0.50 9.42
C ASP A 282 11.37 -0.91 10.64
N GLY A 283 12.68 -0.64 10.58
CA GLY A 283 13.63 -0.93 11.64
C GLY A 283 14.36 -2.26 11.47
N VAL A 284 14.27 -2.90 10.30
CA VAL A 284 15.03 -4.10 10.00
C VAL A 284 16.47 -3.71 9.70
N LEU A 285 17.41 -4.43 10.33
CA LEU A 285 18.84 -4.20 10.17
C LEU A 285 19.43 -5.19 9.16
N TYR A 286 20.29 -4.68 8.30
CA TYR A 286 21.11 -5.48 7.38
C TYR A 286 22.58 -5.12 7.59
N SER A 287 23.47 -6.11 7.55
CA SER A 287 24.90 -5.88 7.68
C SER A 287 25.72 -6.82 6.80
N SER A 288 26.85 -6.33 6.34
CA SER A 288 27.82 -7.10 5.57
C SER A 288 29.23 -6.82 6.07
N PRO A 289 30.06 -7.86 6.22
CA PRO A 289 31.49 -7.68 6.49
C PRO A 289 32.25 -7.14 5.26
N HIS A 290 31.59 -7.07 4.10
CA HIS A 290 32.15 -6.61 2.84
C HIS A 290 31.72 -5.18 2.55
N HIS A 291 32.71 -4.31 2.36
CA HIS A 291 32.54 -2.97 1.80
C HIS A 291 33.50 -2.82 0.64
N ILE A 292 32.99 -2.92 -0.59
CA ILE A 292 33.80 -3.02 -1.80
C ILE A 292 33.57 -1.76 -2.62
N LEU A 293 34.61 -0.93 -2.75
CA LEU A 293 34.52 0.34 -3.46
C LEU A 293 34.01 0.15 -4.90
N GLY A 294 32.94 0.88 -5.24
CA GLY A 294 32.29 0.85 -6.56
C GLY A 294 31.55 -0.44 -6.88
N LYS A 295 31.36 -1.35 -5.92
CA LYS A 295 30.67 -2.64 -6.13
C LYS A 295 29.65 -2.98 -5.06
N PHE A 296 29.96 -2.76 -3.78
CA PHE A 296 29.06 -3.10 -2.69
C PHE A 296 29.17 -2.11 -1.55
N HIS A 297 28.09 -1.36 -1.32
CA HIS A 297 28.00 -0.25 -0.39
C HIS A 297 26.75 -0.38 0.47
N ARG A 298 26.54 0.56 1.41
CA ARG A 298 25.32 0.61 2.24
C ARG A 298 24.05 0.78 1.38
N SER A 299 24.17 1.48 0.26
CA SER A 299 23.12 1.63 -0.76
C SER A 299 22.70 0.30 -1.39
N SER A 300 23.60 -0.70 -1.44
CA SER A 300 23.30 -2.04 -1.99
C SER A 300 22.11 -2.70 -1.30
N PHE A 301 22.02 -2.63 0.03
CA PHE A 301 21.00 -3.33 0.80
C PHE A 301 19.56 -2.89 0.51
N LEU A 302 19.36 -1.61 0.17
CA LEU A 302 18.03 -1.01 -0.05
C LEU A 302 17.84 -0.55 -1.50
N GLY A 303 18.71 -0.95 -2.41
CA GLY A 303 18.67 -0.50 -3.81
C GLY A 303 18.71 1.02 -3.97
N GLY A 304 19.52 1.71 -3.17
CA GLY A 304 19.61 3.17 -3.18
C GLY A 304 18.43 3.91 -2.53
N ALA A 305 17.41 3.21 -2.03
CA ALA A 305 16.28 3.82 -1.34
C ALA A 305 16.71 4.53 -0.03
N PRO A 306 15.91 5.48 0.49
CA PRO A 306 16.20 6.15 1.75
C PRO A 306 16.38 5.18 2.93
N SER A 307 17.34 5.49 3.80
CA SER A 307 17.70 4.64 4.94
C SER A 307 17.31 5.29 6.27
N ALA A 308 16.79 4.49 7.19
CA ALA A 308 16.53 4.90 8.58
C ALA A 308 17.79 4.83 9.46
N GLY A 309 18.95 4.55 8.88
CA GLY A 309 20.20 4.49 9.62
C GLY A 309 21.25 3.83 8.77
N ALA A 310 22.41 4.44 8.61
CA ALA A 310 23.46 3.86 7.78
C ALA A 310 24.83 4.20 8.38
N GLY A 311 25.72 3.22 8.41
CA GLY A 311 27.06 3.45 8.92
C GLY A 311 27.86 2.18 9.08
N GLU A 312 28.58 2.08 10.19
CA GLU A 312 29.35 0.90 10.56
C GLU A 312 28.98 0.42 11.96
N LEU A 313 29.11 -0.88 12.19
CA LEU A 313 28.92 -1.46 13.51
C LEU A 313 30.05 -2.45 13.79
N ALA A 314 30.47 -2.48 15.06
CA ALA A 314 31.34 -3.52 15.60
C ALA A 314 30.52 -4.37 16.57
N ALA A 315 30.60 -5.68 16.45
CA ALA A 315 29.97 -6.61 17.37
C ALA A 315 30.88 -7.79 17.68
N SER A 316 30.77 -8.31 18.90
CA SER A 316 31.44 -9.54 19.31
C SER A 316 30.47 -10.40 20.08
N PHE A 317 30.30 -11.66 19.68
CA PHE A 317 29.32 -12.57 20.29
C PHE A 317 27.90 -11.96 20.38
N GLY A 318 27.48 -11.26 19.32
CA GLY A 318 26.17 -10.59 19.23
C GLY A 318 26.04 -9.34 20.10
N VAL A 319 27.09 -8.90 20.80
CA VAL A 319 27.09 -7.69 21.62
C VAL A 319 27.69 -6.54 20.83
N ILE A 320 26.95 -5.45 20.68
CA ILE A 320 27.44 -4.24 20.01
C ILE A 320 28.56 -3.62 20.83
N ARG A 321 29.69 -3.36 20.17
CA ARG A 321 30.87 -2.69 20.73
C ARG A 321 30.93 -1.22 20.31
N VAL A 322 30.61 -0.96 19.05
CA VAL A 322 30.57 0.39 18.47
C VAL A 322 29.44 0.44 17.44
N ILE A 323 28.75 1.57 17.38
CA ILE A 323 27.88 1.96 16.27
C ILE A 323 28.30 3.35 15.80
N SER A 324 28.51 3.51 14.49
CA SER A 324 28.86 4.79 13.89
C SER A 324 27.89 5.15 12.78
N ASP A 325 27.77 6.45 12.51
CA ASP A 325 27.00 7.00 11.39
C ASP A 325 27.87 7.23 10.14
N HIS A 326 29.02 6.57 10.07
CA HIS A 326 30.05 6.81 9.05
C HIS A 326 29.62 6.31 7.66
N SER A 327 28.71 7.06 7.03
CA SER A 327 28.12 6.77 5.73
C SER A 327 28.27 7.93 4.75
N THR A 328 29.19 7.83 3.78
CA THR A 328 29.33 8.88 2.76
C THR A 328 28.17 8.95 1.78
N HIS A 329 27.47 7.82 1.57
CA HIS A 329 26.34 7.72 0.63
C HIS A 329 25.05 8.29 1.20
N TYR A 330 24.84 8.21 2.52
CA TYR A 330 23.62 8.73 3.15
C TYR A 330 23.86 9.98 3.99
N ARG A 331 25.04 10.10 4.63
CA ARG A 331 25.39 11.14 5.60
C ARG A 331 24.26 11.38 6.61
N PRO A 332 23.83 10.34 7.35
CA PRO A 332 22.65 10.44 8.18
C PRO A 332 22.85 11.52 9.25
N PRO A 333 21.87 12.43 9.41
CA PRO A 333 21.89 13.42 10.48
C PRO A 333 21.82 12.75 11.85
N ARG A 334 22.28 13.46 12.88
CA ARG A 334 22.42 12.90 14.23
C ARG A 334 21.12 12.26 14.76
N HIS A 335 19.95 12.86 14.50
CA HIS A 335 18.68 12.27 14.95
C HIS A 335 18.37 10.91 14.31
N ILE A 336 18.83 10.65 13.08
CA ILE A 336 18.69 9.35 12.42
C ILE A 336 19.62 8.33 13.10
N THR A 337 20.83 8.72 13.48
CA THR A 337 21.73 7.84 14.24
C THR A 337 21.15 7.48 15.62
N VAL A 338 20.62 8.47 16.34
CA VAL A 338 19.99 8.27 17.66
C VAL A 338 18.81 7.31 17.56
N GLN A 339 17.99 7.38 16.51
CA GLN A 339 16.83 6.51 16.39
C GLN A 339 17.22 5.03 16.21
N VAL A 340 18.37 4.72 15.59
CA VAL A 340 18.88 3.35 15.47
C VAL A 340 19.23 2.81 16.85
N VAL A 341 19.93 3.61 17.65
CA VAL A 341 20.29 3.26 19.03
C VAL A 341 19.02 3.04 19.87
N ASP A 342 18.02 3.91 19.75
CA ASP A 342 16.74 3.76 20.45
C ASP A 342 15.97 2.52 19.99
N SER A 343 15.99 2.19 18.70
CA SER A 343 15.40 0.97 18.15
C SER A 343 16.03 -0.29 18.74
N LEU A 344 17.36 -0.31 18.82
CA LEU A 344 18.13 -1.42 19.40
C LEU A 344 17.88 -1.58 20.90
N ARG A 345 17.87 -0.46 21.65
CA ARG A 345 17.57 -0.44 23.09
C ARG A 345 16.16 -0.95 23.38
N ARG A 346 15.15 -0.56 22.59
CA ARG A 346 13.77 -1.08 22.71
C ARG A 346 13.67 -2.59 22.47
N GLN A 347 14.59 -3.15 21.70
CA GLN A 347 14.69 -4.59 21.45
C GLN A 347 15.59 -5.31 22.47
N GLY A 348 15.97 -4.63 23.56
CA GLY A 348 16.73 -5.20 24.67
C GLY A 348 18.25 -5.18 24.48
N VAL A 349 18.77 -4.58 23.40
CA VAL A 349 20.22 -4.49 23.18
C VAL A 349 20.80 -3.39 24.08
N ALA A 350 21.75 -3.75 24.94
CA ALA A 350 22.46 -2.80 25.77
C ALA A 350 23.50 -2.03 24.93
N ILE A 351 23.32 -0.71 24.85
CA ILE A 351 24.23 0.21 24.16
C ILE A 351 24.44 1.42 25.06
N ASP A 352 25.68 1.71 25.43
CA ASP A 352 26.09 2.94 26.12
C ASP A 352 26.32 4.06 25.08
N ASP A 353 26.05 5.31 25.45
CA ASP A 353 26.25 6.46 24.56
C ASP A 353 27.72 6.62 24.14
N GLN A 354 28.69 6.16 24.94
CA GLN A 354 30.11 6.12 24.60
C GLN A 354 30.44 5.15 23.45
N GLN A 355 29.52 4.23 23.12
CA GLN A 355 29.67 3.30 22.00
C GLN A 355 29.15 3.89 20.68
N VAL A 356 28.63 5.12 20.70
CA VAL A 356 28.06 5.80 19.53
C VAL A 356 29.04 6.84 18.99
N GLU A 357 29.49 6.65 17.75
CA GLU A 357 30.37 7.58 17.04
C GLU A 357 29.59 8.43 16.04
N TYR A 358 29.67 9.75 16.18
CA TYR A 358 29.08 10.71 15.26
C TYR A 358 30.17 11.33 14.36
N HIS A 359 30.01 11.18 13.06
CA HIS A 359 30.91 11.63 12.00
C HIS A 359 30.30 12.75 11.17
N TRP A 360 29.00 13.02 11.31
CA TRP A 360 28.32 14.13 10.64
C TRP A 360 27.91 15.23 11.63
N PRO A 361 27.80 16.51 11.17
CA PRO A 361 27.43 17.63 12.03
C PRO A 361 26.08 17.41 12.72
N ALA A 362 25.92 18.02 13.90
CA ALA A 362 24.64 18.06 14.58
C ALA A 362 23.60 18.85 13.75
N ASP A 363 22.34 18.49 13.88
CA ASP A 363 21.25 19.16 13.16
C ASP A 363 21.22 20.65 13.54
N HIS A 364 21.50 21.53 12.57
CA HIS A 364 21.22 22.94 12.72
C HIS A 364 19.71 23.13 12.50
N ARG A 365 19.00 23.47 13.59
CA ARG A 365 17.56 23.75 13.57
C ARG A 365 17.23 25.02 12.81
#